data_AF-A0A8H7L9M6-F1
#
_entry.id   AF-A0A8H7L9M6-F1
#
_cell.length_a   1.000
_cell.length_b   1.000
_cell.length_c   1.000
_cell.angle_alpha   90.00
_cell.angle_beta   90.00
_cell.angle_gamma   90.00
#
_symmetry.space_group_name_H-M   'P 1'
#
loop_
_entity.id
_entity.type
_entity.pdbx_description
1 polymer ?
#
loop_
_entity_poly.entity_id
_entity_poly.type
_entity_poly.pdbx_seq_one_letter_code
_entity_poly.pdbx_strand_id
1 'polypeptide(L)'
;MNVLVDVLRLVKRKSPTELTKSQRDKYIVSYKENMLKLSGTAPDLGLDFHVTLPLGHADITLGFDLAIIQDCAEIDEINHISEKNVFTQQALRFMALKHGARFAAVSGFQDLIQNAVTMISLTNRLFQNSHGTTLVVYKAEGIPVTETASIHQYIPMGWDSWSKVILVAKSIPQFSKYKKLLTMDVHLEELNDAYDEYFRASTQAPDVNSGSENTTESRLNQGEIYGTDETLKKERNSFLSF
;
A
#
# COMPACT_ATOMS: atom_id res chain seq x y z
N MET A 1 6.45 -8.73 -5.29
CA MET A 1 6.24 -7.38 -4.73
C MET A 1 5.52 -6.46 -5.71
N ASN A 2 6.04 -6.25 -6.93
CA ASN A 2 5.41 -5.38 -7.95
C ASN A 2 3.93 -5.72 -8.21
N VAL A 3 3.60 -7.00 -8.39
CA VAL A 3 2.22 -7.47 -8.58
C VAL A 3 1.29 -7.04 -7.44
N LEU A 4 1.74 -7.12 -6.18
CA LEU A 4 0.95 -6.69 -5.03
C LEU A 4 0.67 -5.18 -5.09
N VAL A 5 1.69 -4.36 -5.38
CA VAL A 5 1.53 -2.91 -5.50
C VAL A 5 0.56 -2.56 -6.63
N ASP A 6 0.64 -3.26 -7.76
CA ASP A 6 -0.28 -3.09 -8.88
C ASP A 6 -1.73 -3.44 -8.53
N VAL A 7 -1.95 -4.55 -7.81
CA VAL A 7 -3.28 -4.93 -7.33
C VAL A 7 -3.83 -3.87 -6.38
N LEU A 8 -3.05 -3.43 -5.39
CA LEU A 8 -3.46 -2.39 -4.44
C LEU A 8 -3.81 -1.08 -5.15
N ARG A 9 -3.02 -0.69 -6.15
CA ARG A 9 -3.28 0.49 -6.98
C ARG A 9 -4.55 0.34 -7.81
N LEU A 10 -4.74 -0.81 -8.46
CA LEU A 10 -5.93 -1.08 -9.27
C LEU A 10 -7.21 -1.04 -8.44
N VAL A 11 -7.19 -1.67 -7.27
CA VAL A 11 -8.32 -1.65 -6.32
C VAL A 11 -8.65 -0.21 -5.96
N LYS A 12 -7.67 0.59 -5.50
CA LYS A 12 -7.88 2.00 -5.13
C LYS A 12 -8.51 2.82 -6.26
N ARG A 13 -8.09 2.58 -7.51
CA ARG A 13 -8.56 3.31 -8.70
C ARG A 13 -9.99 2.92 -9.10
N LYS A 14 -10.36 1.66 -8.94
CA LYS A 14 -11.66 1.13 -9.37
C LYS A 14 -12.77 1.30 -8.32
N SER A 15 -12.43 1.65 -7.08
CA SER A 15 -13.40 1.90 -6.02
C SER A 15 -14.22 3.19 -6.26
N PRO A 16 -15.57 3.17 -6.16
CA PRO A 16 -16.44 4.32 -6.43
C PRO A 16 -16.22 5.51 -5.47
N THR A 17 -15.93 6.70 -5.98
CA THR A 17 -15.36 7.83 -5.21
C THR A 17 -16.15 8.21 -3.94
N GLU A 18 -17.49 8.32 -4.01
CA GLU A 18 -18.31 8.78 -2.88
C GLU A 18 -18.56 7.72 -1.81
N LEU A 19 -18.95 6.51 -2.22
CA LEU A 19 -19.17 5.38 -1.30
C LEU A 19 -17.85 5.00 -0.60
N THR A 20 -16.74 5.07 -1.34
CA THR A 20 -15.40 4.78 -0.82
C THR A 20 -14.96 5.86 0.17
N LYS A 21 -15.38 7.12 0.02
CA LYS A 21 -15.03 8.18 0.99
C LYS A 21 -15.66 7.90 2.36
N SER A 22 -16.97 7.64 2.42
CA SER A 22 -17.64 7.32 3.68
C SER A 22 -17.08 6.05 4.34
N GLN A 23 -16.79 5.02 3.55
CA GLN A 23 -16.19 3.79 4.05
C GLN A 23 -14.75 4.01 4.56
N ARG A 24 -13.95 4.82 3.86
CA ARG A 24 -12.62 5.23 4.30
C ARG A 24 -12.68 6.00 5.61
N ASP A 25 -13.57 6.97 5.76
CA ASP A 25 -13.68 7.76 6.98
C ASP A 25 -14.05 6.87 8.18
N LYS A 26 -15.01 5.95 8.00
CA LYS A 26 -15.37 4.93 9.02
C LYS A 26 -14.20 4.01 9.35
N TYR A 27 -13.47 3.56 8.33
CA TYR A 27 -12.29 2.71 8.51
C TYR A 27 -11.19 3.42 9.31
N ILE A 28 -10.93 4.70 9.00
CA ILE A 28 -9.93 5.51 9.71
C ILE A 28 -10.33 5.71 11.18
N VAL A 29 -11.61 5.91 11.48
CA VAL A 29 -12.09 5.95 12.87
C VAL A 29 -11.79 4.63 13.60
N SER A 30 -12.16 3.49 12.99
CA SER A 30 -11.85 2.16 13.54
C SER A 30 -10.35 1.93 13.73
N TYR A 31 -9.53 2.39 12.78
CA TYR A 31 -8.06 2.32 12.86
C TYR A 31 -7.53 3.10 14.07
N LYS A 32 -8.01 4.33 14.29
CA LYS A 32 -7.64 5.17 15.44
C LYS A 32 -8.06 4.54 16.76
N GLU A 33 -9.28 4.01 16.84
CA GLU A 33 -9.75 3.28 18.02
C GLU A 33 -8.86 2.07 18.33
N ASN A 34 -8.45 1.34 17.29
CA ASN A 34 -7.58 0.18 17.48
C ASN A 34 -6.17 0.57 17.95
N MET A 35 -5.62 1.67 17.41
CA MET A 35 -4.36 2.24 17.92
C MET A 35 -4.46 2.59 19.42
N LEU A 36 -5.55 3.24 19.84
CA LEU A 36 -5.77 3.61 21.24
C LEU A 36 -5.86 2.40 22.18
N LYS A 37 -6.54 1.34 21.74
CA LYS A 37 -6.62 0.07 22.47
C LYS A 37 -5.23 -0.55 22.63
N LEU A 38 -4.42 -0.52 21.58
CA LEU A 38 -3.06 -1.08 21.59
C LEU A 38 -2.06 -0.26 22.42
N SER A 39 -2.27 1.06 22.56
CA SER A 39 -1.44 1.90 23.43
C SER A 39 -1.81 1.82 24.92
N GLY A 40 -2.85 1.06 25.29
CA GLY A 40 -3.30 0.91 26.67
C GLY A 40 -3.99 2.16 27.25
N THR A 41 -4.33 3.13 26.40
CA THR A 41 -5.14 4.30 26.78
C THR A 41 -6.60 3.90 26.92
N ALA A 42 -7.20 4.19 28.08
CA ALA A 42 -8.59 3.81 28.36
C ALA A 42 -9.57 4.50 27.38
N PRO A 43 -10.58 3.76 26.86
CA PRO A 43 -11.60 4.33 25.97
C PRO A 43 -12.59 5.28 26.67
N ASP A 44 -12.48 5.47 27.99
CA ASP A 44 -13.38 6.31 28.80
C ASP A 44 -13.17 7.83 28.64
N LEU A 45 -12.21 8.25 27.82
CA LEU A 45 -12.08 9.65 27.40
C LEU A 45 -13.04 9.90 26.25
N GLY A 46 -14.30 10.18 26.60
CA GLY A 46 -15.40 10.44 25.67
C GLY A 46 -15.02 11.27 24.44
N LEU A 47 -15.50 10.79 23.30
CA LEU A 47 -15.49 11.36 21.95
C LEU A 47 -15.17 12.87 21.86
N ASP A 48 -13.88 13.22 21.66
CA ASP A 48 -13.45 14.15 20.60
C ASP A 48 -11.92 14.09 20.37
N PHE A 49 -11.34 12.89 20.33
CA PHE A 49 -9.91 12.74 20.09
C PHE A 49 -9.59 12.94 18.60
N HIS A 50 -9.32 14.19 18.22
CA HIS A 50 -8.64 14.53 16.97
C HIS A 50 -7.17 14.08 17.00
N VAL A 51 -6.92 12.76 17.13
CA VAL A 51 -5.57 12.20 16.95
C VAL A 51 -5.25 12.27 15.46
N THR A 52 -4.28 13.10 15.11
CA THR A 52 -3.63 13.03 13.80
C THR A 52 -2.87 11.71 13.73
N LEU A 53 -3.09 10.93 12.67
CA LEU A 53 -2.36 9.68 12.48
C LEU A 53 -0.86 9.98 12.30
N PRO A 54 0.04 9.17 12.88
CA PRO A 54 1.46 9.32 12.60
C PRO A 54 1.77 9.08 11.13
N LEU A 55 2.89 9.61 10.66
CA LEU A 55 3.35 9.43 9.29
C LEU A 55 3.40 7.94 8.90
N GLY A 56 2.89 7.62 7.71
CA GLY A 56 2.85 6.26 7.19
C GLY A 56 1.60 5.48 7.58
N HIS A 57 0.83 5.92 8.59
CA HIS A 57 -0.33 5.17 9.07
C HIS A 57 -1.58 5.44 8.23
N ALA A 58 -2.00 4.45 7.46
CA ALA A 58 -3.23 4.48 6.66
C ALA A 58 -3.34 5.65 5.66
N ASP A 59 -2.20 6.22 5.24
CA ASP A 59 -2.11 7.32 4.26
C ASP A 59 -2.83 7.01 2.93
N ILE A 60 -2.88 5.73 2.54
CA ILE A 60 -3.48 5.24 1.29
C ILE A 60 -4.53 4.16 1.61
N THR A 61 -5.43 4.41 2.57
CA THR A 61 -6.48 3.43 2.89
C THR A 61 -7.41 3.10 1.72
N LEU A 62 -7.79 1.82 1.62
CA LEU A 62 -8.76 1.30 0.65
C LEU A 62 -10.22 1.35 1.16
N GLY A 63 -10.44 1.66 2.44
CA GLY A 63 -11.78 1.74 3.03
C GLY A 63 -12.42 0.40 3.41
N PHE A 64 -11.63 -0.68 3.45
CA PHE A 64 -12.06 -2.00 3.92
C PHE A 64 -10.92 -2.72 4.63
N ASP A 65 -11.28 -3.76 5.40
CA ASP A 65 -10.35 -4.60 6.13
C ASP A 65 -9.41 -5.37 5.19
N LEU A 66 -8.11 -5.09 5.29
CA LEU A 66 -7.06 -5.71 4.48
C LEU A 66 -6.04 -6.44 5.37
N ALA A 67 -5.56 -7.58 4.90
CA ALA A 67 -4.38 -8.26 5.43
C ALA A 67 -3.39 -8.53 4.30
N ILE A 68 -2.11 -8.18 4.50
CA ILE A 68 -1.00 -8.50 3.61
C ILE A 68 -0.28 -9.72 4.19
N ILE A 69 -0.18 -10.78 3.39
CA ILE A 69 0.39 -12.06 3.82
C ILE A 69 1.74 -12.27 3.13
N GLN A 70 2.75 -12.63 3.93
CA GLN A 70 4.00 -13.19 3.47
C GLN A 70 3.91 -14.72 3.53
N ASP A 71 4.11 -15.37 2.39
CA ASP A 71 4.34 -16.82 2.36
C ASP A 71 5.73 -17.14 2.91
N CYS A 72 5.77 -18.05 3.88
CA CYS A 72 6.96 -18.50 4.58
C CYS A 72 7.27 -19.98 4.29
N ALA A 73 6.71 -20.58 3.25
CA ALA A 73 6.97 -22.00 2.93
C ALA A 73 8.47 -22.34 2.76
N GLU A 74 9.26 -21.40 2.24
CA GLU A 74 10.72 -21.56 2.09
C GLU A 74 11.52 -20.98 3.27
N ILE A 75 10.84 -20.44 4.29
CA ILE A 75 11.48 -19.80 5.44
C ILE A 75 11.57 -20.81 6.57
N ASP A 76 12.79 -21.16 6.95
CA ASP A 76 13.09 -22.10 8.03
C ASP A 76 13.65 -21.39 9.28
N GLU A 77 13.91 -22.17 10.34
CA GLU A 77 14.42 -21.68 11.62
C GLU A 77 15.74 -20.91 11.50
N ILE A 78 16.54 -21.14 10.46
CA ILE A 78 17.85 -20.54 10.28
C ILE A 78 17.76 -19.32 9.37
N ASN A 79 16.97 -19.40 8.31
CA ASN A 79 16.98 -18.45 7.22
C ASN A 79 15.99 -17.28 7.42
N HIS A 80 15.11 -17.33 8.44
CA HIS A 80 14.16 -16.26 8.74
C HIS A 80 14.82 -14.90 9.04
N ILE A 81 16.04 -14.92 9.60
CA ILE A 81 16.87 -13.73 9.82
C ILE A 81 17.77 -13.36 8.63
N SER A 82 17.65 -14.04 7.49
CA SER A 82 18.41 -13.65 6.31
C SER A 82 18.02 -12.24 5.84
N GLU A 83 18.99 -11.49 5.32
CA GLU A 83 18.77 -10.10 4.89
C GLU A 83 17.67 -9.99 3.82
N LYS A 84 17.52 -11.00 2.96
CA LYS A 84 16.45 -11.09 1.95
C LYS A 84 15.06 -11.22 2.61
N ASN A 85 14.93 -12.11 3.60
CA ASN A 85 13.65 -12.36 4.28
C ASN A 85 13.27 -11.16 5.16
N VAL A 86 14.24 -10.58 5.85
CA VAL A 86 14.05 -9.34 6.62
C VAL A 86 13.64 -8.19 5.73
N PHE A 87 14.32 -7.95 4.60
CA PHE A 87 13.90 -6.91 3.66
C PHE A 87 12.48 -7.12 3.16
N THR A 88 12.11 -8.37 2.87
CA THR A 88 10.74 -8.71 2.44
C THR A 88 9.72 -8.39 3.54
N GLN A 89 10.00 -8.76 4.79
CA GLN A 89 9.16 -8.38 5.94
C GLN A 89 9.06 -6.87 6.07
N GLN A 90 10.17 -6.13 5.97
CA GLN A 90 10.19 -4.67 6.07
C GLN A 90 9.31 -4.03 5.00
N ALA A 91 9.45 -4.45 3.75
CA ALA A 91 8.68 -3.89 2.62
C ALA A 91 7.18 -4.21 2.73
N LEU A 92 6.82 -5.45 3.09
CA LEU A 92 5.42 -5.86 3.27
C LEU A 92 4.77 -5.16 4.46
N ARG A 93 5.49 -4.98 5.56
CA ARG A 93 5.02 -4.22 6.73
C ARG A 93 4.87 -2.75 6.43
N PHE A 94 5.80 -2.15 5.68
CA PHE A 94 5.67 -0.77 5.20
C PHE A 94 4.39 -0.60 4.36
N MET A 95 4.16 -1.50 3.38
CA MET A 95 2.93 -1.48 2.59
C MET A 95 1.68 -1.67 3.46
N ALA A 96 1.71 -2.61 4.41
CA ALA A 96 0.58 -2.83 5.29
C ALA A 96 0.27 -1.56 6.11
N LEU A 97 1.30 -0.91 6.64
CA LEU A 97 1.19 0.34 7.38
C LEU A 97 0.56 1.46 6.53
N LYS A 98 1.05 1.68 5.30
CA LYS A 98 0.52 2.70 4.36
C LYS A 98 -0.95 2.50 4.03
N HIS A 99 -1.40 1.26 3.94
CA HIS A 99 -2.80 0.93 3.64
C HIS A 99 -3.67 0.80 4.90
N GLY A 100 -3.09 0.93 6.09
CA GLY A 100 -3.75 0.68 7.35
C GLY A 100 -4.17 -0.79 7.52
N ALA A 101 -3.47 -1.71 6.87
CA ALA A 101 -3.75 -3.14 6.85
C ALA A 101 -3.06 -3.89 8.00
N ARG A 102 -3.47 -5.14 8.18
CA ARG A 102 -2.77 -6.14 9.00
C ARG A 102 -1.64 -6.76 8.19
N PHE A 103 -0.60 -7.24 8.86
CA PHE A 103 0.44 -8.05 8.24
C PHE A 103 0.51 -9.42 8.92
N ALA A 104 0.73 -10.48 8.15
CA ALA A 104 1.05 -11.79 8.70
C ALA A 104 2.08 -12.55 7.89
N ALA A 105 2.92 -13.31 8.58
CA ALA A 105 3.86 -14.26 7.99
C ALA A 105 3.30 -15.68 8.23
N VAL A 106 3.08 -16.45 7.17
CA VAL A 106 2.29 -17.69 7.21
C VAL A 106 2.99 -18.79 6.40
N SER A 107 3.08 -20.00 6.95
CA SER A 107 3.48 -21.21 6.21
C SER A 107 2.25 -22.05 5.83
N GLY A 108 2.43 -22.98 4.89
CA GLY A 108 1.31 -23.78 4.36
C GLY A 108 0.40 -23.00 3.41
N PHE A 109 0.91 -21.96 2.75
CA PHE A 109 0.11 -21.11 1.86
C PHE A 109 -0.53 -21.86 0.68
N GLN A 110 0.12 -22.90 0.18
CA GLN A 110 -0.44 -23.74 -0.89
C GLN A 110 -1.74 -24.44 -0.46
N ASP A 111 -1.80 -24.95 0.77
CA ASP A 111 -3.01 -25.56 1.30
C ASP A 111 -4.09 -24.50 1.57
N LEU A 112 -3.68 -23.29 1.98
CA LEU A 112 -4.61 -22.18 2.18
C LEU A 112 -5.34 -21.80 0.89
N ILE A 113 -4.64 -21.71 -0.24
CA ILE A 113 -5.27 -21.32 -1.51
C ILE A 113 -6.12 -22.44 -2.13
N GLN A 114 -5.85 -23.71 -1.79
CA GLN A 114 -6.57 -24.87 -2.33
C GLN A 114 -7.75 -25.30 -1.45
N ASN A 115 -7.76 -24.94 -0.16
CA ASN A 115 -8.78 -25.36 0.80
C ASN A 115 -9.53 -24.17 1.40
N ALA A 116 -10.80 -24.03 1.03
CA ALA A 116 -11.68 -22.97 1.50
C ALA A 116 -11.84 -22.96 3.04
N VAL A 117 -11.88 -24.12 3.70
CA VAL A 117 -12.00 -24.23 5.15
C VAL A 117 -10.76 -23.66 5.84
N THR A 118 -9.58 -23.98 5.31
CA THR A 118 -8.30 -23.45 5.80
C THR A 118 -8.23 -21.94 5.60
N MET A 119 -8.64 -21.44 4.43
CA MET A 119 -8.70 -20.00 4.14
C MET A 119 -9.66 -19.24 5.07
N ILE A 120 -10.86 -19.78 5.30
CA ILE A 120 -11.83 -19.21 6.24
C ILE A 120 -11.26 -19.19 7.66
N SER A 121 -10.60 -20.28 8.08
CA SER A 121 -9.98 -20.38 9.41
C SER A 121 -8.87 -19.35 9.60
N LEU A 122 -8.00 -19.17 8.60
CA LEU A 122 -6.98 -18.13 8.61
C LEU A 122 -7.61 -16.73 8.66
N THR A 123 -8.57 -16.46 7.78
CA THR A 123 -9.26 -15.16 7.71
C THR A 123 -9.89 -14.83 9.07
N ASN A 124 -10.63 -15.77 9.66
CA ASN A 124 -11.24 -15.58 10.96
C ASN A 124 -10.21 -15.24 12.04
N ARG A 125 -9.05 -15.93 12.06
CA ARG A 125 -7.97 -15.56 12.98
C ARG A 125 -7.43 -14.17 12.70
N LEU A 126 -7.00 -13.89 11.47
CA LEU A 126 -6.40 -12.59 11.13
C LEU A 126 -7.31 -11.39 11.44
N PHE A 127 -8.62 -11.54 11.31
CA PHE A 127 -9.61 -10.49 11.55
C PHE A 127 -10.31 -10.58 12.91
N GLN A 128 -9.94 -11.54 13.76
CA GLN A 128 -10.35 -11.55 15.16
C GLN A 128 -9.60 -10.45 15.92
N ASN A 129 -10.35 -9.58 16.61
CA ASN A 129 -9.81 -8.50 17.43
C ASN A 129 -9.07 -8.98 18.70
N SER A 130 -8.86 -10.29 18.88
CA SER A 130 -8.43 -10.93 20.14
C SER A 130 -6.95 -11.34 20.20
N HIS A 131 -6.19 -11.29 19.10
CA HIS A 131 -4.80 -11.75 19.12
C HIS A 131 -3.85 -10.88 19.96
N GLY A 132 -4.27 -9.66 20.30
CA GLY A 132 -3.45 -8.71 21.05
C GLY A 132 -2.07 -8.51 20.41
N THR A 133 -1.04 -8.37 21.22
CA THR A 133 0.36 -8.18 20.77
C THR A 133 1.20 -9.45 20.84
N THR A 134 0.61 -10.61 21.13
CA THR A 134 1.34 -11.85 21.44
C THR A 134 2.11 -12.47 20.27
N LEU A 135 1.77 -12.09 19.04
CA LEU A 135 2.32 -12.62 17.78
C LEU A 135 3.10 -11.59 16.95
N VAL A 136 3.36 -10.41 17.50
CA VAL A 136 4.03 -9.32 16.74
C VAL A 136 5.50 -9.61 16.44
N VAL A 137 6.09 -10.54 17.18
CA VAL A 137 7.45 -11.04 16.96
C VAL A 137 7.37 -12.35 16.18
N TYR A 138 8.26 -12.49 15.19
CA TYR A 138 8.36 -13.71 14.41
C TYR A 138 8.79 -14.90 15.28
N LYS A 139 8.08 -16.03 15.12
CA LYS A 139 8.34 -17.31 15.77
C LYS A 139 8.43 -18.41 14.72
N ALA A 140 9.55 -19.10 14.64
CA ALA A 140 9.80 -20.08 13.59
C ALA A 140 8.86 -21.30 13.71
N GLU A 141 8.50 -21.68 14.92
CA GLU A 141 7.50 -22.71 15.21
C GLU A 141 6.08 -22.31 14.75
N GLY A 142 5.79 -21.02 14.79
CA GLY A 142 4.47 -20.46 14.50
C GLY A 142 3.35 -20.94 15.45
N ILE A 143 2.15 -20.42 15.23
CA ILE A 143 0.93 -20.89 15.88
C ILE A 143 0.07 -21.59 14.83
N PRO A 144 -0.28 -22.88 15.01
CA PRO A 144 -1.04 -23.62 14.04
C PRO A 144 -2.44 -23.02 13.88
N VAL A 145 -2.80 -22.72 12.64
CA VAL A 145 -4.16 -22.35 12.21
C VAL A 145 -4.94 -23.61 11.87
N THR A 146 -4.29 -24.53 11.17
CA THR A 146 -4.76 -25.88 10.82
C THR A 146 -3.61 -26.87 11.05
N GLU A 147 -3.80 -28.14 10.67
CA GLU A 147 -2.74 -29.15 10.70
C GLU A 147 -1.55 -28.83 9.78
N THR A 148 -1.77 -28.05 8.72
CA THR A 148 -0.77 -27.80 7.67
C THR A 148 -0.40 -26.32 7.48
N ALA A 149 -1.07 -25.40 8.17
CA ALA A 149 -0.81 -23.97 8.08
C ALA A 149 -0.61 -23.33 9.45
N SER A 150 0.41 -22.46 9.56
CA SER A 150 0.79 -21.78 10.80
C SER A 150 1.06 -20.30 10.57
N ILE A 151 0.71 -19.47 11.56
CA ILE A 151 1.06 -18.04 11.61
C ILE A 151 2.34 -17.89 12.41
N HIS A 152 3.40 -17.42 11.77
CA HIS A 152 4.71 -17.16 12.38
C HIS A 152 4.82 -15.75 12.96
N GLN A 153 4.11 -14.80 12.37
CA GLN A 153 4.04 -13.42 12.84
C GLN A 153 2.70 -12.83 12.47
N TYR A 154 2.13 -12.00 13.34
CA TYR A 154 0.93 -11.22 13.09
C TYR A 154 1.09 -9.82 13.67
N ILE A 155 0.91 -8.83 12.82
CA ILE A 155 0.95 -7.42 13.19
C ILE A 155 -0.46 -6.84 13.00
N PRO A 156 -1.15 -6.51 14.10
CA PRO A 156 -2.47 -5.94 14.02
C PRO A 156 -2.43 -4.52 13.47
N MET A 157 -3.58 -4.10 12.95
CA MET A 157 -3.82 -2.74 12.51
C MET A 157 -3.49 -1.74 13.62
N GLY A 158 -2.67 -0.74 13.32
CA GLY A 158 -2.31 0.33 14.26
C GLY A 158 -1.13 0.01 15.20
N TRP A 159 -0.60 -1.21 15.18
CA TRP A 159 0.55 -1.58 16.04
C TRP A 159 1.89 -1.13 15.48
N ASP A 160 2.07 -1.25 14.16
CA ASP A 160 3.36 -1.00 13.51
C ASP A 160 3.73 0.49 13.49
N SER A 161 4.93 0.81 13.03
CA SER A 161 5.42 2.18 12.80
C SER A 161 6.73 2.11 12.01
N TRP A 162 7.16 3.20 11.37
CA TRP A 162 8.43 3.25 10.64
C TRP A 162 9.62 2.79 11.48
N SER A 163 9.72 3.26 12.73
CA SER A 163 10.79 2.85 13.65
C SER A 163 10.77 1.34 13.92
N LYS A 164 9.59 0.73 14.09
CA LYS A 164 9.46 -0.73 14.28
C LYS A 164 9.79 -1.52 13.02
N VAL A 165 9.52 -0.99 11.84
CA VAL A 165 9.94 -1.57 10.56
C VAL A 165 11.47 -1.54 10.43
N ILE A 166 12.10 -0.41 10.74
CA ILE A 166 13.56 -0.26 10.73
C ILE A 166 14.24 -1.21 11.72
N LEU A 167 13.67 -1.34 12.93
CA LEU A 167 14.25 -2.17 13.99
C LEU A 167 14.45 -3.64 13.58
N VAL A 168 13.65 -4.19 12.66
CA VAL A 168 13.81 -5.56 12.16
C VAL A 168 15.17 -5.78 11.50
N ALA A 169 15.66 -4.81 10.72
CA ALA A 169 16.98 -4.91 10.10
C ALA A 169 18.12 -4.71 11.11
N LYS A 170 17.86 -4.00 12.21
CA LYS A 170 18.84 -3.80 13.30
C LYS A 170 18.97 -5.03 14.20
N SER A 171 18.00 -5.94 14.18
CA SER A 171 18.01 -7.15 15.00
C SER A 171 18.68 -8.37 14.36
N ILE A 172 19.17 -8.26 13.12
CA ILE A 172 19.88 -9.34 12.43
C ILE A 172 21.36 -9.02 12.23
N PRO A 173 22.24 -10.03 12.19
CA PRO A 173 23.62 -9.78 11.84
C PRO A 173 23.72 -9.41 10.35
N GLN A 174 24.47 -8.35 10.06
CA GLN A 174 24.68 -7.85 8.70
C GLN A 174 25.96 -8.47 8.15
N PHE A 175 25.83 -9.64 7.55
CA PHE A 175 26.96 -10.40 7.01
C PHE A 175 27.35 -9.95 5.61
N SER A 176 26.48 -9.22 4.91
CA SER A 176 26.74 -8.77 3.55
C SER A 176 26.50 -7.27 3.38
N LYS A 177 26.97 -6.72 2.25
CA LYS A 177 26.64 -5.35 1.83
C LYS A 177 25.26 -5.32 1.16
N TYR A 178 24.26 -6.01 1.69
CA TYR A 178 22.92 -6.01 1.11
C TYR A 178 22.28 -4.64 1.28
N LYS A 179 22.52 -3.77 0.29
CA LYS A 179 22.16 -2.33 0.29
C LYS A 179 20.65 -2.06 0.36
N LYS A 180 19.80 -3.08 0.35
CA LYS A 180 18.34 -2.90 0.32
C LYS A 180 17.69 -2.85 1.70
N LEU A 181 18.39 -3.23 2.77
CA LEU A 181 17.81 -3.18 4.13
C LEU A 181 17.45 -1.72 4.51
N LEU A 182 16.26 -1.56 5.08
CA LEU A 182 15.77 -0.26 5.55
C LEU A 182 16.29 -0.06 6.98
N THR A 183 17.51 0.47 7.12
CA THR A 183 18.21 0.61 8.41
C THR A 183 18.12 2.02 9.00
N MET A 184 17.69 3.01 8.22
CA MET A 184 17.64 4.43 8.57
C MET A 184 16.34 5.06 8.08
N ASP A 185 15.91 6.14 8.73
CA ASP A 185 14.66 6.85 8.39
C ASP A 185 14.68 7.35 6.94
N VAL A 186 15.81 7.86 6.45
CA VAL A 186 15.98 8.30 5.05
C VAL A 186 15.64 7.21 4.03
N HIS A 187 15.96 5.94 4.30
CA HIS A 187 15.60 4.84 3.39
C HIS A 187 14.08 4.61 3.33
N LEU A 188 13.37 4.83 4.46
CA LEU A 188 11.92 4.74 4.50
C LEU A 188 11.26 5.97 3.86
N GLU A 189 11.82 7.16 4.02
CA GLU A 189 11.37 8.37 3.34
C GLU A 189 11.48 8.22 1.82
N GLU A 190 12.63 7.77 1.31
CA GLU A 190 12.82 7.51 -0.12
C GLU A 190 11.83 6.46 -0.66
N LEU A 191 11.61 5.38 0.09
CA LEU A 191 10.59 4.37 -0.26
C LEU A 191 9.18 4.96 -0.22
N ASN A 192 8.89 5.81 0.76
CA ASN A 192 7.59 6.46 0.91
C ASN A 192 7.29 7.39 -0.26
N ASP A 193 8.24 8.22 -0.66
CA ASP A 193 8.08 9.16 -1.76
C ASP A 193 7.85 8.42 -3.08
N ALA A 194 8.66 7.39 -3.36
CA ALA A 194 8.49 6.54 -4.53
C ALA A 194 7.12 5.82 -4.53
N TYR A 195 6.65 5.36 -3.36
CA TYR A 195 5.35 4.71 -3.22
C TYR A 195 4.20 5.71 -3.43
N ASP A 196 4.27 6.89 -2.81
CA ASP A 196 3.25 7.93 -2.93
C ASP A 196 3.16 8.44 -4.38
N GLU A 197 4.29 8.64 -5.05
CA GLU A 197 4.36 8.99 -6.47
C GLU A 197 3.64 7.93 -7.33
N TYR A 198 3.89 6.64 -7.08
CA TYR A 198 3.25 5.55 -7.83
C TYR A 198 1.72 5.56 -7.74
N PHE A 199 1.18 5.95 -6.58
CA PHE A 199 -0.26 6.08 -6.38
C PHE A 199 -0.82 7.42 -6.89
N ARG A 200 -0.02 8.51 -6.88
CA ARG A 200 -0.42 9.84 -7.40
C ARG A 200 -0.47 9.89 -8.92
N ALA A 201 0.57 9.37 -9.61
CA ALA A 201 0.72 9.41 -11.07
C ALA A 201 -0.48 8.82 -11.83
N SER A 202 -1.25 7.94 -11.18
CA SER A 202 -2.44 7.31 -11.74
C SER A 202 -3.74 8.14 -11.67
N THR A 203 -3.74 9.26 -10.94
CA THR A 203 -4.89 10.18 -10.80
C THR A 203 -4.97 11.20 -11.94
N GLN A 204 -3.90 11.33 -12.73
CA GLN A 204 -3.77 12.24 -13.87
C GLN A 204 -3.81 11.51 -15.23
N ALA A 205 -4.55 10.40 -15.33
CA ALA A 205 -4.82 9.84 -16.65
C ALA A 205 -5.77 10.79 -17.40
N PRO A 206 -5.45 11.22 -18.64
CA PRO A 206 -6.32 12.11 -19.39
C PRO A 206 -7.65 11.41 -19.69
N ASP A 207 -8.76 12.14 -19.53
CA ASP A 207 -10.08 11.70 -19.98
C ASP A 207 -10.03 11.48 -21.49
N VAL A 208 -9.92 10.22 -21.93
CA VAL A 208 -9.97 9.84 -23.35
C VAL A 208 -11.40 9.90 -23.92
N ASN A 209 -12.32 10.59 -23.23
CA ASN A 209 -13.72 10.73 -23.64
C ASN A 209 -14.22 12.19 -23.65
N SER A 210 -13.35 13.17 -23.89
CA SER A 210 -13.80 14.42 -24.51
C SER A 210 -13.85 14.24 -26.04
N GLY A 211 -14.63 13.26 -26.49
CA GLY A 211 -15.07 13.18 -27.87
C GLY A 211 -16.04 14.33 -28.11
N SER A 212 -15.56 15.37 -28.77
CA SER A 212 -16.37 16.47 -29.24
C SER A 212 -17.37 15.95 -30.28
N GLU A 213 -18.55 15.52 -29.84
CA GLU A 213 -19.74 15.51 -30.69
C GLU A 213 -20.13 16.95 -30.95
N ASN A 214 -19.66 17.52 -32.04
CA ASN A 214 -20.32 18.63 -32.70
C ASN A 214 -20.72 18.19 -34.09
N THR A 215 -21.96 17.71 -34.15
CA THR A 215 -22.72 17.45 -35.37
C THR A 215 -22.87 18.75 -36.16
N THR A 216 -22.70 18.60 -37.47
CA THR A 216 -22.75 19.61 -38.50
C THR A 216 -24.12 20.32 -38.62
N GLU A 217 -24.04 21.56 -39.10
CA GLU A 217 -25.04 22.29 -39.93
C GLU A 217 -25.95 23.38 -39.31
N SER A 218 -25.66 24.60 -39.81
CA SER A 218 -26.59 25.56 -40.43
C SER A 218 -26.93 26.82 -39.63
N ARG A 219 -26.30 27.95 -40.00
CA ARG A 219 -26.95 29.04 -40.77
C ARG A 219 -26.01 30.24 -41.00
N LEU A 220 -25.78 30.48 -42.29
CA LEU A 220 -25.65 31.78 -42.97
C LEU A 220 -25.65 33.06 -42.10
N ASN A 221 -24.60 33.88 -42.26
CA ASN A 221 -24.79 35.25 -42.76
C ASN A 221 -23.52 35.88 -43.33
N GLN A 222 -23.75 36.69 -44.36
CA GLN A 222 -22.83 37.28 -45.34
C GLN A 222 -22.03 38.50 -44.84
N GLY A 223 -20.99 38.85 -45.61
CA GLY A 223 -20.33 40.16 -45.67
C GLY A 223 -18.80 40.02 -45.68
N GLU A 224 -18.12 39.88 -46.83
CA GLU A 224 -17.56 40.96 -47.67
C GLU A 224 -16.50 41.84 -46.97
N ILE A 225 -15.33 42.30 -47.47
CA ILE A 225 -14.50 42.24 -48.70
C ILE A 225 -13.10 42.78 -48.26
N TYR A 226 -12.05 42.57 -49.10
CA TYR A 226 -10.68 43.15 -49.12
C TYR A 226 -9.61 42.37 -48.35
N GLY A 227 -8.43 42.03 -48.87
CA GLY A 227 -7.77 42.32 -50.16
C GLY A 227 -6.25 42.10 -49.99
N THR A 228 -5.65 41.36 -50.94
CA THR A 228 -4.26 41.42 -51.46
C THR A 228 -3.04 41.47 -50.52
N ASP A 229 -2.18 40.44 -50.61
CA ASP A 229 -0.79 40.45 -51.12
C ASP A 229 0.07 39.36 -50.43
N GLU A 230 0.45 38.30 -51.14
CA GLU A 230 1.68 38.16 -51.93
C GLU A 230 2.95 37.81 -51.09
N THR A 231 3.42 36.56 -51.29
CA THR A 231 4.83 36.14 -51.53
C THR A 231 5.93 36.51 -50.49
N LEU A 232 6.84 35.64 -49.99
CA LEU A 232 7.83 34.74 -50.63
C LEU A 232 8.55 33.96 -49.48
N LYS A 233 8.70 32.63 -49.55
CA LYS A 233 9.92 31.85 -49.88
C LYS A 233 11.19 32.02 -49.00
N LYS A 234 11.78 30.83 -48.76
CA LYS A 234 13.21 30.49 -48.54
C LYS A 234 13.78 30.76 -47.14
N GLU A 235 14.73 30.01 -46.60
CA GLU A 235 15.33 28.66 -46.78
C GLU A 235 16.52 28.69 -45.79
N ARG A 236 16.90 27.52 -45.24
CA ARG A 236 18.24 27.20 -44.70
C ARG A 236 18.66 27.96 -43.42
N ASN A 237 19.43 27.41 -42.49
CA ASN A 237 20.27 26.21 -42.44
C ASN A 237 20.60 25.92 -40.95
N SER A 238 20.87 24.65 -40.66
CA SER A 238 21.87 24.10 -39.71
C SER A 238 22.58 25.04 -38.72
N PHE A 239 22.80 24.60 -37.47
CA PHE A 239 24.14 24.26 -36.93
C PHE A 239 24.08 23.73 -35.48
N LEU A 240 24.74 22.57 -35.27
CA LEU A 240 25.54 22.08 -34.11
C LEU A 240 24.99 22.23 -32.67
N SER A 241 24.73 21.14 -31.93
CA SER A 241 25.68 20.26 -31.22
C SER A 241 26.57 20.97 -30.18
N PHE A 242 26.22 20.80 -28.90
CA PHE A 242 27.10 20.39 -27.81
C PHE A 242 26.28 19.57 -26.82
#